data_AF-A0A662R5Z7-F1
#
_entry.id   AF-A0A662R5Z7-F1
#
_cell.length_a   1.000
_cell.length_b   1.000
_cell.length_c   1.000
_cell.angle_alpha   90.00
_cell.angle_beta   90.00
_cell.angle_gamma   90.00
#
_symmetry.space_group_name_H-M   'P 1'
#
loop_
_entity.id
_entity.type
_entity.pdbx_description
1 polymer ?
#
loop_
_entity_poly.entity_id
_entity_poly.type
_entity_poly.pdbx_seq_one_letter_code
_entity_poly.pdbx_strand_id
1 'polypeptide(L)'
;MRKKSKIFQKQHNESQKWKNRKKKLDELPIRRIPENFEIDVNKLPITEGKVHFIRKVKKDDKISVLNEDFDVDESLAYEYVWTTLDTKEEKLMIYHREEKADEARLVKVHEYRIDEEVKPFDVGF
;
A
#
# COMPACT_ATOMS: atom_id res chain seq x y z
N MET A 1 -22.70 -8.42 -4.47
CA MET A 1 -21.22 -8.61 -4.57
C MET A 1 -20.74 -8.08 -5.91
N ARG A 2 -20.04 -6.94 -5.98
CA ARG A 2 -19.59 -6.34 -7.26
C ARG A 2 -18.45 -7.17 -7.86
N LYS A 3 -18.56 -7.53 -9.15
CA LYS A 3 -17.69 -8.50 -9.86
C LYS A 3 -16.21 -8.07 -10.00
N LYS A 4 -15.89 -6.78 -9.84
CA LYS A 4 -14.61 -6.17 -10.31
C LYS A 4 -13.45 -6.28 -9.34
N SER A 5 -13.73 -6.28 -8.03
CA SER A 5 -12.72 -6.58 -7.00
C SER A 5 -12.05 -7.95 -7.21
N LYS A 6 -12.85 -8.98 -7.54
CA LYS A 6 -12.32 -10.31 -7.91
C LYS A 6 -11.52 -10.27 -9.22
N ILE A 7 -11.94 -9.44 -10.20
CA ILE A 7 -11.26 -9.28 -11.47
C ILE A 7 -9.89 -8.61 -11.26
N PHE A 8 -9.79 -7.53 -10.47
CA PHE A 8 -8.52 -6.88 -10.17
C PHE A 8 -7.55 -7.81 -9.43
N GLN A 9 -8.00 -8.49 -8.37
CA GLN A 9 -7.17 -9.44 -7.63
C GLN A 9 -6.66 -10.56 -8.54
N LYS A 10 -7.55 -11.09 -9.39
CA LYS A 10 -7.21 -12.11 -10.38
C LYS A 10 -6.22 -11.57 -11.41
N GLN A 11 -6.45 -10.39 -11.98
CA GLN A 11 -5.57 -9.74 -12.95
C GLN A 11 -4.20 -9.39 -12.36
N HIS A 12 -4.13 -8.90 -11.12
CA HIS A 12 -2.86 -8.59 -10.45
C HIS A 12 -2.04 -9.87 -10.27
N ASN A 13 -2.68 -10.92 -9.73
CA ASN A 13 -2.03 -12.22 -9.52
C ASN A 13 -1.67 -12.91 -10.84
N GLU A 14 -2.53 -12.85 -11.86
CA GLU A 14 -2.29 -13.40 -13.19
C GLU A 14 -1.22 -12.60 -13.95
N SER A 15 -1.14 -11.28 -13.76
CA SER A 15 -0.08 -10.43 -14.33
C SER A 15 1.29 -10.80 -13.77
N GLN A 16 1.39 -10.99 -12.44
CA GLN A 16 2.62 -11.46 -11.80
C GLN A 16 3.00 -12.86 -12.29
N LYS A 17 2.03 -13.79 -12.35
CA LYS A 17 2.25 -15.13 -12.92
C LYS A 17 2.71 -15.05 -14.38
N TRP A 18 2.09 -14.21 -15.21
CA TRP A 18 2.42 -14.04 -16.62
C TRP A 18 3.83 -13.44 -16.84
N LYS A 19 4.20 -12.42 -16.06
CA LYS A 19 5.54 -11.80 -16.10
C LYS A 19 6.63 -12.81 -15.77
N ASN A 20 6.34 -13.72 -14.86
CA ASN A 20 7.29 -14.71 -14.37
C ASN A 20 7.14 -16.08 -15.07
N ARG A 21 6.20 -16.23 -16.01
CA ARG A 21 5.85 -17.54 -16.62
C ARG A 21 6.96 -18.15 -17.48
N LYS A 22 7.86 -17.32 -18.02
CA LYS A 22 8.93 -17.73 -18.94
C LYS A 22 10.32 -17.63 -18.32
N LYS A 23 10.44 -17.05 -17.13
CA LYS A 23 11.74 -16.93 -16.46
C LYS A 23 11.94 -18.19 -15.64
N LYS A 24 12.98 -18.97 -15.95
CA LYS A 24 13.46 -19.97 -15.00
C LYS A 24 13.96 -19.22 -13.76
N LEU A 25 13.80 -19.81 -12.58
CA LEU A 25 14.25 -19.21 -11.33
C LEU A 25 15.74 -18.80 -11.40
N ASP A 26 16.53 -19.56 -12.18
CA ASP A 26 17.96 -19.38 -12.43
C ASP A 26 18.30 -18.17 -13.33
N GLU A 27 17.34 -17.64 -14.09
CA GLU A 27 17.54 -16.49 -15.01
C GLU A 27 17.20 -15.14 -14.35
N LEU A 28 16.63 -15.18 -13.14
CA LEU A 28 16.40 -13.97 -12.37
C LEU A 28 17.74 -13.53 -11.76
N PRO A 29 18.14 -12.25 -11.88
CA PRO A 29 19.32 -11.76 -11.19
C PRO A 29 19.08 -11.90 -9.68
N ILE A 30 19.68 -12.92 -9.08
CA ILE A 30 19.63 -13.14 -7.64
C ILE A 30 20.56 -12.10 -7.02
N ARG A 31 19.98 -10.98 -6.59
CA ARG A 31 20.68 -10.03 -5.74
C ARG A 31 20.73 -10.62 -4.34
N ARG A 32 21.82 -11.32 -4.02
CA ARG A 32 22.06 -11.82 -2.67
C ARG A 32 22.39 -10.65 -1.78
N ILE A 33 21.72 -10.60 -0.63
CA ILE A 33 22.15 -9.76 0.47
C ILE A 33 23.54 -10.26 0.90
N PRO A 34 24.53 -9.38 1.14
CA PRO A 34 25.84 -9.80 1.65
C PRO A 34 25.71 -10.66 2.91
N GLU A 35 26.60 -11.63 3.10
CA GLU A 35 26.59 -12.50 4.30
C GLU A 35 26.74 -11.72 5.60
N ASN A 36 27.37 -10.55 5.53
CA ASN A 36 27.59 -9.61 6.64
C ASN A 36 26.61 -8.42 6.63
N PHE A 37 25.50 -8.50 5.91
CA PHE A 37 24.50 -7.45 5.94
C PHE A 37 23.78 -7.47 7.28
N GLU A 38 23.92 -6.38 8.02
CA GLU A 38 23.19 -6.15 9.25
C GLU A 38 22.21 -4.99 9.03
N ILE A 39 20.97 -5.20 9.45
CA ILE A 39 20.01 -4.11 9.58
C ILE A 39 20.19 -3.55 10.99
N ASP A 40 20.67 -2.32 11.10
CA ASP A 40 20.63 -1.59 12.37
C ASP A 40 19.18 -1.23 12.67
N VAL A 41 18.49 -2.13 13.37
CA VAL A 41 17.09 -1.95 13.77
C VAL A 41 16.89 -0.72 14.67
N ASN A 42 17.97 -0.18 15.27
CA ASN A 42 17.92 1.05 16.05
C ASN A 42 18.02 2.31 15.18
N LYS A 43 18.28 2.18 13.87
CA LYS A 43 18.43 3.28 12.90
C LYS A 43 17.56 3.08 11.66
N LEU A 44 16.32 2.67 11.83
CA LEU A 44 15.31 2.75 10.76
C LEU A 44 14.48 4.01 10.96
N PRO A 45 14.96 5.20 10.52
CA PRO A 45 14.18 6.41 10.67
C PRO A 45 12.92 6.32 9.80
N ILE A 46 11.81 6.77 10.34
CA ILE A 46 10.65 7.09 9.52
C ILE A 46 10.98 8.39 8.81
N THR A 47 10.95 8.38 7.48
CA THR A 47 11.25 9.58 6.70
C THR A 47 9.97 10.28 6.25
N GLU A 48 10.03 11.60 6.11
CA GLU A 48 8.99 12.38 5.45
C GLU A 48 8.71 11.83 4.05
N GLY A 49 7.44 11.58 3.75
CA GLY A 49 7.05 11.05 2.46
C GLY A 49 5.63 10.51 2.43
N LYS A 50 5.31 9.86 1.30
CA LYS A 50 4.01 9.26 1.05
C LYS A 50 4.15 7.79 0.79
N VAL A 51 3.41 6.99 1.54
CA VAL A 51 3.33 5.53 1.35
C VAL A 51 1.95 5.18 0.81
N HIS A 52 1.92 4.50 -0.33
CA HIS A 52 0.67 4.14 -1.00
C HIS A 52 0.33 2.66 -0.78
N PHE A 53 -0.91 2.38 -0.43
CA PHE A 53 -1.44 1.03 -0.33
C PHE A 53 -2.68 0.89 -1.19
N ILE A 54 -2.87 -0.31 -1.74
CA ILE A 54 -4.13 -0.73 -2.32
C ILE A 54 -4.73 -1.75 -1.36
N ARG A 55 -5.92 -1.46 -0.83
CA ARG A 55 -6.59 -2.26 0.20
C ARG A 55 -8.03 -2.54 -0.19
N LYS A 56 -8.48 -3.76 0.11
CA LYS A 56 -9.88 -4.14 -0.07
C LYS A 56 -10.64 -3.78 1.20
N VAL A 57 -11.77 -3.09 1.04
CA VAL A 57 -12.70 -2.81 2.15
C VAL A 57 -13.32 -4.12 2.61
N LYS A 58 -13.25 -4.38 3.91
CA LYS A 58 -13.84 -5.54 4.58
C LYS A 58 -15.37 -5.42 4.59
N LYS A 59 -16.06 -6.42 5.17
CA LYS A 59 -17.53 -6.44 5.28
C LYS A 59 -18.06 -5.41 6.28
N ASP A 60 -17.26 -5.12 7.30
CA ASP A 60 -17.52 -4.14 8.36
C ASP A 60 -17.03 -2.74 7.96
N ASP A 61 -16.93 -2.48 6.66
CA ASP A 61 -16.61 -1.17 6.08
C ASP A 61 -15.24 -0.60 6.49
N LYS A 62 -14.32 -1.47 6.91
CA LYS A 62 -12.96 -1.11 7.32
C LYS A 62 -11.90 -1.55 6.32
N ILE A 63 -10.75 -0.89 6.38
CA ILE A 63 -9.50 -1.36 5.76
C ILE A 63 -8.42 -1.53 6.81
N SER A 64 -7.47 -2.43 6.56
CA SER A 64 -6.29 -2.57 7.41
C SER A 64 -5.05 -1.98 6.74
N VAL A 65 -4.39 -1.05 7.42
CA VAL A 65 -3.13 -0.41 7.03
C VAL A 65 -2.19 -0.50 8.23
N LEU A 66 -0.98 -1.03 8.03
CA LEU A 66 0.03 -1.20 9.09
C LEU A 66 -0.48 -1.90 10.37
N ASN A 67 -1.38 -2.89 10.21
CA ASN A 67 -2.06 -3.64 11.28
C ASN A 67 -3.09 -2.84 12.11
N GLU A 68 -3.38 -1.61 11.71
CA GLU A 68 -4.46 -0.81 12.28
C GLU A 68 -5.66 -0.82 11.34
N ASP A 69 -6.87 -0.70 11.90
CA ASP A 69 -8.13 -0.72 11.16
C ASP A 69 -8.73 0.68 11.07
N PHE A 70 -9.10 1.09 9.85
CA PHE A 70 -9.65 2.41 9.55
C PHE A 70 -11.02 2.27 8.88
N ASP A 71 -11.99 3.02 9.39
CA ASP A 71 -13.34 3.07 8.80
C ASP A 71 -13.32 3.73 7.43
N VAL A 72 -14.08 3.15 6.50
CA VAL A 72 -14.35 3.66 5.15
C VAL A 72 -15.85 3.95 5.04
N ASP A 73 -16.28 4.48 3.91
CA ASP A 73 -17.70 4.61 3.57
C ASP A 73 -18.33 3.22 3.31
N GLU A 74 -19.49 2.96 3.92
CA GLU A 74 -20.24 1.69 3.83
C GLU A 74 -20.60 1.29 2.39
N SER A 75 -20.75 2.28 1.49
CA SER A 75 -21.06 2.02 0.09
C SER A 75 -19.91 1.34 -0.67
N LEU A 76 -18.71 1.32 -0.08
CA LEU A 76 -17.49 0.75 -0.66
C LEU A 76 -17.15 -0.65 -0.13
N ALA A 77 -18.04 -1.29 0.64
CA ALA A 77 -17.84 -2.66 1.11
C ALA A 77 -17.39 -3.59 -0.04
N TYR A 78 -16.30 -4.33 0.18
CA TYR A 78 -15.66 -5.24 -0.78
C TYR A 78 -14.99 -4.60 -2.01
N GLU A 79 -15.03 -3.28 -2.18
CA GLU A 79 -14.28 -2.57 -3.21
C GLU A 79 -12.80 -2.42 -2.82
N TYR A 80 -11.97 -2.09 -3.81
CA TYR A 80 -10.59 -1.70 -3.56
C TYR A 80 -10.47 -0.19 -3.49
N VAL A 81 -9.77 0.29 -2.47
CA VAL A 81 -9.42 1.69 -2.28
C VAL A 81 -7.91 1.87 -2.35
N TRP A 82 -7.51 3.06 -2.79
CA TRP A 82 -6.14 3.52 -2.71
C TRP A 82 -6.00 4.32 -1.42
N THR A 83 -5.00 4.03 -0.61
CA THR A 83 -4.70 4.84 0.57
C THR A 83 -3.31 5.42 0.49
N THR A 84 -3.18 6.66 0.93
CA THR A 84 -1.90 7.36 1.06
C THR A 84 -1.71 7.71 2.52
N LEU A 85 -0.68 7.13 3.14
CA LEU A 85 -0.16 7.60 4.42
C LEU A 85 0.87 8.68 4.13
N ASP A 86 0.60 9.90 4.57
CA ASP A 86 1.54 11.01 4.55
C ASP A 86 2.21 11.08 5.93
N THR A 87 3.48 10.72 6.01
CA THR A 87 4.22 10.66 7.28
C THR A 87 4.59 12.04 7.79
N LYS A 88 4.64 13.05 6.92
CA LYS A 88 4.92 14.43 7.32
C LYS A 88 3.69 15.07 7.94
N GLU A 89 2.54 14.88 7.29
CA GLU A 89 1.27 15.46 7.72
C GLU A 89 0.52 14.60 8.74
N GLU A 90 1.04 13.40 9.05
CA GLU A 90 0.44 12.43 9.97
C GLU A 90 -1.02 12.11 9.61
N LYS A 91 -1.27 11.85 8.31
CA LYS A 91 -2.61 11.64 7.78
C LYS A 91 -2.68 10.41 6.89
N LEU A 92 -3.74 9.63 7.08
CA LEU A 92 -4.14 8.56 6.17
C LEU A 92 -5.32 9.04 5.31
N MET A 93 -5.08 9.19 4.01
CA MET A 93 -6.07 9.60 3.03
C MET A 93 -6.56 8.39 2.24
N ILE A 94 -7.87 8.23 2.10
CA ILE A 94 -8.51 7.12 1.39
C ILE A 94 -9.17 7.65 0.13
N TYR A 95 -8.83 7.07 -1.01
CA TYR A 95 -9.35 7.42 -2.32
C TYR A 95 -10.04 6.23 -2.96
N HIS A 96 -11.09 6.52 -3.72
CA HIS A 96 -11.80 5.54 -4.53
C HIS A 96 -11.94 6.07 -5.95
N ARG A 97 -11.65 5.21 -6.93
CA ARG A 97 -11.83 5.51 -8.34
C ARG A 97 -12.97 4.66 -8.86
N GLU A 98 -14.06 5.31 -9.24
CA GLU A 98 -15.13 4.64 -9.96
C GLU A 98 -14.66 4.24 -11.36
N GLU A 99 -15.27 3.18 -11.91
CA GLU A 99 -14.82 2.56 -13.16
C GLU A 99 -14.74 3.52 -14.36
N LYS A 100 -15.63 4.51 -14.41
CA LYS A 100 -15.69 5.50 -15.50
C LYS A 100 -15.09 6.86 -15.12
N ALA A 101 -14.54 6.97 -13.91
CA ALA A 101 -13.89 8.19 -13.48
C ALA A 101 -12.46 8.22 -14.01
N ASP A 102 -12.05 9.36 -14.55
CA ASP A 102 -10.67 9.59 -14.97
C ASP A 102 -9.74 9.76 -13.76
N GLU A 103 -10.28 10.24 -12.64
CA GLU A 103 -9.54 10.55 -11.42
C GLU A 103 -10.09 9.81 -10.20
N ALA A 104 -9.20 9.55 -9.23
CA ALA A 104 -9.60 9.00 -7.94
C ALA A 104 -10.12 10.12 -7.04
N ARG A 105 -11.30 9.92 -6.44
CA ARG A 105 -11.90 10.87 -5.51
C ARG A 105 -11.46 10.57 -4.09
N LEU A 106 -11.13 11.61 -3.32
CA LEU A 106 -10.93 11.50 -1.87
C LEU A 106 -12.26 11.14 -1.19
N VAL A 107 -12.25 10.03 -0.47
CA VAL A 107 -13.40 9.48 0.26
C VAL A 107 -13.36 9.92 1.70
N LYS A 108 -12.21 9.74 2.36
CA LYS A 108 -12.06 9.99 3.80
C LYS A 108 -10.62 10.30 4.16
N VAL A 109 -10.44 11.05 5.25
CA VAL A 109 -9.14 11.34 5.84
C VAL A 109 -9.21 10.94 7.31
N HIS A 110 -8.18 10.26 7.79
CA HIS A 110 -7.97 9.94 9.19
C HIS A 110 -6.66 10.59 9.65
N GLU A 111 -6.63 11.01 10.91
CA GLU A 111 -5.37 11.29 11.59
C GLU A 111 -4.61 9.97 11.78
N TYR A 112 -3.29 10.02 11.63
CA TYR A 112 -2.40 8.89 11.78
C TYR A 112 -1.16 9.36 12.52
N ARG A 113 -1.24 9.35 13.85
CA ARG A 113 -0.15 9.79 14.72
C ARG A 113 1.02 8.83 14.63
N ILE A 114 2.22 9.37 14.44
CA ILE A 114 3.47 8.61 14.45
C ILE A 114 4.20 9.00 15.73
N ASP A 115 4.43 8.03 16.62
CA ASP A 115 5.08 8.33 17.90
C ASP A 115 6.60 8.47 17.74
N GLU A 116 7.18 7.91 16.67
CA GLU A 116 8.58 8.10 16.33
C GLU A 116 8.86 9.44 15.62
N GLU A 117 10.07 9.96 15.78
CA GLU A 117 10.52 11.16 15.07
C GLU A 117 10.57 10.91 13.54
N VAL A 118 9.76 11.67 12.80
CA VAL A 118 9.80 11.69 11.34
C VAL A 118 10.91 12.63 10.87
N LYS A 119 11.88 12.09 10.12
CA LYS A 119 13.05 12.84 9.63
C LYS A 119 12.88 13.23 8.16
N PRO A 120 13.43 14.38 7.71
CA PRO A 120 13.54 14.66 6.28
C PRO A 120 14.27 13.52 5.57
N PHE A 121 13.81 13.17 4.37
CA PHE A 121 14.52 12.19 3.54
C PHE A 121 15.84 12.80 3.05
N ASP A 122 16.97 12.32 3.60
CA ASP A 122 18.31 12.70 3.17
C ASP A 122 18.87 11.63 2.22
N VAL A 123 19.40 12.08 1.08
CA VAL A 123 19.94 11.23 0.02
C VAL A 123 21.44 10.98 0.25
N GLY A 124 21.82 10.71 1.51
CA GLY A 124 23.19 10.39 1.91
C GLY A 124 23.36 8.89 2.13
N PHE A 125 23.31 8.10 1.06
CA PHE A 125 23.66 6.67 1.07
C PHE A 125 25.04 6.45 0.44
#